data_AF-A0A286U4U9-F1
#
_entry.id   AF-A0A286U4U9-F1
#
_cell.length_a   1.000
_cell.length_b   1.000
_cell.length_c   1.000
_cell.angle_alpha   90.00
_cell.angle_beta   90.00
_cell.angle_gamma   90.00
#
_symmetry.space_group_name_H-M   'P 1'
#
loop_
_entity.id
_entity.type
_entity.pdbx_description
1 polymer ?
#
loop_
_entity_poly.entity_id
_entity_poly.type
_entity_poly.pdbx_seq_one_letter_code
_entity_poly.pdbx_strand_id
1 'polypeptide(L)'
;MPDYFDCPNCGAEVPIKAKSCPDCGSDEKTGWSEDTMYDGLDLPTFDEPDMRTKTSVLQSKLMYYIVAILTIIAFVLFYIL
;
A
#
# COMPACT_ATOMS: atom_id res chain seq x y z
N MET A 1 -12.14 42.65 0.34
CA MET A 1 -10.94 41.89 -0.04
C MET A 1 -11.39 40.70 -0.85
N PRO A 2 -10.72 40.31 -1.94
CA PRO A 2 -10.86 38.95 -2.42
C PRO A 2 -10.29 38.03 -1.34
N ASP A 3 -11.07 37.07 -0.90
CA ASP A 3 -10.56 36.03 -0.02
C ASP A 3 -9.71 35.07 -0.87
N TYR A 4 -8.58 34.64 -0.33
CA TYR A 4 -7.62 33.72 -0.93
C TYR A 4 -7.49 32.48 -0.06
N PHE A 5 -7.08 31.37 -0.67
CA PHE A 5 -6.75 30.12 0.02
C PHE A 5 -5.44 29.54 -0.51
N ASP A 6 -4.76 28.74 0.29
CA ASP A 6 -3.53 28.08 -0.14
C ASP A 6 -3.85 26.83 -0.97
N CYS A 7 -3.24 26.69 -2.14
CA CYS A 7 -3.41 25.53 -3.00
C CYS A 7 -2.90 24.27 -2.27
N PRO A 8 -3.73 23.24 -2.05
CA PRO A 8 -3.30 22.01 -1.38
C PRO A 8 -2.29 21.18 -2.20
N ASN A 9 -2.19 21.42 -3.51
CA ASN A 9 -1.24 20.71 -4.37
C ASN A 9 0.16 21.35 -4.40
N CYS A 10 0.28 22.68 -4.40
CA CYS A 10 1.59 23.37 -4.53
C CYS A 10 1.86 24.45 -3.46
N GLY A 11 0.87 24.83 -2.66
CA GLY A 11 0.99 25.85 -1.61
C GLY A 11 0.90 27.31 -2.07
N ALA A 12 0.60 27.57 -3.34
CA ALA A 12 0.43 28.94 -3.84
C ALA A 12 -0.88 29.57 -3.37
N GLU A 13 -0.91 30.91 -3.19
CA GLU A 13 -2.12 31.67 -2.87
C GLU A 13 -3.07 31.72 -4.08
N VAL A 14 -4.28 31.18 -3.93
CA VAL A 14 -5.28 31.08 -5.00
C VAL A 14 -6.51 31.94 -4.65
N PRO A 15 -7.01 32.77 -5.59
CA PRO A 15 -8.28 33.47 -5.41
C PRO A 15 -9.46 32.48 -5.33
N ILE A 16 -10.42 32.69 -4.42
CA ILE A 16 -11.59 31.79 -4.28
C ILE A 16 -12.41 31.60 -5.58
N LYS A 17 -12.35 32.54 -6.52
CA LYS A 17 -13.07 32.46 -7.81
C LYS A 17 -12.25 31.84 -8.95
N ALA A 18 -11.04 31.36 -8.68
CA ALA A 18 -10.20 30.73 -9.69
C ALA A 18 -10.75 29.35 -10.07
N LYS A 19 -10.74 29.02 -11.38
CA LYS A 19 -11.16 27.70 -11.87
C LYS A 19 -10.07 26.63 -11.70
N SER A 20 -8.82 27.06 -11.64
CA SER A 20 -7.63 26.23 -11.43
C SER A 20 -6.54 27.09 -10.79
N CYS A 21 -5.56 26.46 -10.16
CA CYS A 21 -4.41 27.13 -9.58
C CYS A 21 -3.59 27.77 -10.72
N PRO A 22 -3.33 29.09 -10.68
CA PRO A 22 -2.56 29.76 -11.73
C PRO A 22 -1.09 29.33 -11.78
N ASP A 23 -0.59 28.71 -10.72
CA ASP A 23 0.81 28.34 -10.57
C ASP A 23 1.09 26.89 -11.02
N CYS A 24 0.30 25.92 -10.52
CA CYS A 24 0.49 24.51 -10.86
C CYS A 24 -0.58 23.92 -11.80
N GLY A 25 -1.66 24.65 -12.07
CA GLY A 25 -2.76 24.19 -12.94
C GLY A 25 -3.74 23.21 -12.28
N SER A 26 -3.54 22.83 -11.03
CA SER A 26 -4.44 21.92 -10.29
C SER A 26 -5.83 22.53 -10.09
N ASP A 27 -6.86 21.69 -10.08
CA ASP A 27 -8.28 22.05 -9.98
C ASP A 27 -9.06 21.09 -9.06
N GLU A 28 -10.40 21.18 -9.08
CA GLU A 28 -11.28 20.37 -8.22
C GLU A 28 -11.14 18.87 -8.48
N LYS A 29 -10.73 18.46 -9.69
CA LYS A 29 -10.60 17.05 -10.05
C LYS A 29 -9.22 16.49 -9.77
N THR A 30 -8.23 17.36 -9.65
CA THR A 30 -6.82 16.97 -9.71
C THR A 30 -6.02 17.34 -8.47
N GLY A 31 -6.56 18.14 -7.55
CA GLY A 31 -5.83 18.33 -6.30
C GLY A 31 -6.38 19.25 -5.23
N TRP A 32 -7.48 20.01 -5.43
CA TRP A 32 -8.02 20.86 -4.35
C TRP A 32 -9.46 20.57 -3.91
N SER A 33 -10.11 19.53 -4.44
CA SER A 33 -11.37 19.09 -3.81
C SER A 33 -11.09 18.40 -2.49
N GLU A 34 -12.05 18.48 -1.58
CA GLU A 34 -12.04 17.79 -0.30
C GLU A 34 -11.86 16.26 -0.46
N ASP A 35 -12.40 15.69 -1.53
CA ASP A 35 -12.27 14.27 -1.86
C ASP A 35 -10.84 13.89 -2.25
N THR A 36 -10.15 14.75 -3.04
CA THR A 36 -8.78 14.46 -3.51
C THR A 36 -7.70 14.57 -2.45
N MET A 37 -8.02 15.14 -1.27
CA MET A 37 -7.06 15.33 -0.17
C MET A 37 -6.52 14.00 0.39
N TYR A 38 -7.29 12.93 0.26
CA TYR A 38 -6.96 11.60 0.78
C TYR A 38 -6.53 10.59 -0.30
N ASP A 39 -6.64 10.94 -1.59
CA ASP A 39 -6.33 10.03 -2.70
C ASP A 39 -4.84 9.71 -2.84
N GLY A 40 -3.96 10.51 -2.23
CA GLY A 40 -2.51 10.31 -2.23
C GLY A 40 -1.97 9.51 -1.03
N LEU A 41 -2.84 9.11 -0.10
CA LEU A 41 -2.45 8.31 1.05
C LEU A 41 -2.57 6.83 0.70
N ASP A 42 -1.48 6.25 0.21
CA ASP A 42 -1.26 4.79 0.21
C ASP A 42 -1.03 4.35 1.68
N LEU A 43 -2.10 4.47 2.48
CA LEU A 43 -2.11 3.95 3.84
C LEU A 43 -2.03 2.44 3.71
N PRO A 44 -1.04 1.77 4.31
CA PRO A 44 -1.11 0.33 4.44
C PRO A 44 -2.41 0.05 5.19
N THR A 45 -3.36 -0.62 4.53
CA THR A 45 -4.46 -1.26 5.23
C THR A 45 -3.79 -2.11 6.29
N PHE A 46 -3.93 -1.73 7.56
CA PHE A 46 -3.56 -2.62 8.64
C PHE A 46 -4.36 -3.88 8.39
N ASP A 47 -3.66 -4.92 7.95
CA ASP A 47 -4.26 -6.20 7.63
C ASP A 47 -4.99 -6.66 8.90
N GLU A 48 -6.30 -6.49 8.91
CA GLU A 48 -7.13 -7.41 9.68
C GLU A 48 -6.72 -8.80 9.21
N PRO A 49 -6.43 -9.75 10.10
CA PRO A 49 -6.16 -11.12 9.69
C PRO A 49 -7.45 -11.75 9.16
N ASP A 50 -7.90 -11.33 7.98
CA ASP A 50 -8.95 -11.98 7.21
C ASP A 50 -8.39 -13.33 6.75
N MET A 51 -8.90 -14.35 7.41
CA MET A 51 -8.77 -15.75 7.07
C MET A 51 -9.43 -16.02 5.70
N ARG A 52 -8.81 -15.58 4.60
CA ARG A 52 -9.13 -16.07 3.25
C ARG A 52 -8.01 -16.92 2.66
N THR A 53 -8.19 -18.21 2.90
CA THR A 53 -7.69 -19.33 2.11
C THR A 53 -7.74 -19.03 0.60
N LYS A 54 -6.60 -19.13 -0.11
CA LYS A 54 -6.33 -20.21 -1.10
C LYS A 54 -5.01 -20.01 -1.88
N THR A 55 -4.12 -20.98 -1.67
CA THR A 55 -3.34 -21.69 -2.72
C THR A 55 -2.30 -20.93 -3.56
N SER A 56 -1.26 -20.38 -2.95
CA SER A 56 0.05 -20.22 -3.62
C SER A 56 1.25 -20.15 -2.66
N VAL A 57 1.02 -19.89 -1.37
CA VAL A 57 2.06 -19.92 -0.31
C VAL A 57 2.16 -21.27 0.41
N LEU A 58 1.13 -22.12 0.31
CA LEU A 58 1.13 -23.45 0.93
C LEU A 58 2.12 -24.40 0.23
N GLN A 59 2.39 -24.16 -1.06
CA GLN A 59 3.28 -24.98 -1.87
C GLN A 59 4.75 -24.83 -1.44
N SER A 60 5.19 -23.63 -1.02
CA SER A 60 6.56 -23.43 -0.53
C SER A 60 6.77 -23.99 0.88
N LYS A 61 5.77 -23.88 1.77
CA LYS A 61 5.86 -24.49 3.12
C LYS A 61 5.91 -26.02 3.06
N LEU A 62 5.10 -26.66 2.22
CA LEU A 62 5.08 -28.11 2.11
C LEU A 62 6.40 -28.67 1.56
N MET A 63 7.00 -27.97 0.59
CA MET A 63 8.34 -28.30 0.07
C MET A 63 9.42 -28.22 1.17
N TYR A 64 9.41 -27.18 2.00
CA TYR A 64 10.36 -27.05 3.11
C TYR A 64 10.23 -28.18 4.13
N TYR A 65 9.00 -28.56 4.49
CA TYR A 65 8.76 -29.67 5.42
C TYR A 65 9.24 -31.02 4.89
N ILE A 66 9.05 -31.32 3.59
CA ILE A 66 9.53 -32.56 2.99
C ILE A 66 11.06 -32.64 3.08
N VAL A 67 11.76 -31.55 2.75
CA VAL A 67 13.23 -31.50 2.81
C VAL A 67 13.73 -31.67 4.26
N ALA A 68 13.10 -30.98 5.21
CA ALA A 68 13.43 -31.12 6.63
C ALA A 68 13.23 -32.56 7.13
N ILE A 69 12.13 -33.22 6.76
CA ILE A 69 11.87 -34.60 7.18
C ILE A 69 12.87 -35.57 6.54
N LEU A 70 13.15 -35.45 5.24
CA LEU A 70 14.12 -36.32 4.56
C LEU A 70 15.53 -36.20 5.13
N THR A 71 15.98 -34.98 5.44
CA THR A 71 17.29 -34.75 6.06
C THR A 71 17.38 -35.34 7.46
N ILE A 72 16.33 -35.19 8.29
CA ILE A 72 16.26 -35.78 9.63
C ILE A 72 16.27 -37.32 9.53
N ILE A 73 15.48 -37.92 8.64
CA ILE A 73 15.43 -39.38 8.49
C ILE A 73 16.79 -39.93 8.06
N ALA A 74 17.44 -39.31 7.07
CA ALA A 74 18.76 -39.73 6.61
C ALA A 74 19.81 -39.65 7.73
N PHE A 75 19.78 -38.57 8.52
CA PHE A 75 20.65 -38.41 9.68
C PHE A 75 20.41 -39.52 10.71
N VAL A 76 19.15 -39.77 11.08
CA VAL A 76 18.82 -40.83 12.06
C VAL A 76 19.27 -42.21 11.57
N LEU A 77 19.04 -42.55 10.29
CA LEU A 77 19.49 -43.82 9.72
C LEU A 77 21.02 -43.96 9.74
N PHE A 78 21.76 -42.89 9.48
CA PHE A 78 23.22 -42.87 9.56
C PHE A 78 23.75 -43.09 10.98
N TYR A 79 23.05 -42.61 12.01
CA TYR A 79 23.47 -42.82 13.40
C TYR A 79 23.10 -44.20 13.96
N ILE A 80 22.10 -44.86 13.37
CA ILE A 80 21.61 -46.17 13.84
C ILE A 80 22.33 -47.34 13.15
N LEU A 81 22.87 -47.14 11.94
CA LEU A 81 23.58 -48.15 11.14
C LEU A 81 25.10 -48.03 11.28
#